data_AF-A0A2X1LPS0-F1
#
_entry.id   AF-A0A2X1LPS0-F1
#
_cell.length_a   1.000
_cell.length_b   1.000
_cell.length_c   1.000
_cell.angle_alpha   90.00
_cell.angle_beta   90.00
_cell.angle_gamma   90.00
#
_symmetry.space_group_name_H-M   'P 1'
#
loop_
_entity.id
_entity.type
_entity.pdbx_description
1 polymer ?
#
loop_
_entity_poly.entity_id
_entity_poly.type
_entity_poly.pdbx_seq_one_letter_code
_entity_poly.pdbx_strand_id
1 'polypeptide(L)' 'MKILKRLSKFGSVKVSDLSNSLNVTKETIRSDLNELARLGYLTRCHGGAFIVLDSLDTIAKNEIRLCA' A
#
# COMPACT_ATOMS: atom_id res chain seq x y z
N MET A 1 -11.62 -5.78 -5.20
CA MET A 1 -10.96 -4.63 -4.54
C MET A 1 -10.29 -3.72 -5.57
N LYS A 2 -10.81 -2.48 -5.81
CA LYS A 2 -10.32 -1.55 -6.86
C LYS A 2 -8.93 -0.93 -6.55
N ILE A 3 -8.60 -0.79 -5.27
CA ILE A 3 -7.36 -0.14 -4.79
C ILE A 3 -6.13 -1.02 -5.06
N LEU A 4 -6.20 -2.30 -4.68
CA LEU A 4 -5.13 -3.29 -4.91
C LEU A 4 -4.82 -3.47 -6.41
N LYS A 5 -5.85 -3.47 -7.27
CA LYS A 5 -5.68 -3.60 -8.73
C LYS A 5 -4.91 -2.42 -9.33
N ARG A 6 -5.14 -1.19 -8.83
CA ARG A 6 -4.37 -0.01 -9.24
C ARG A 6 -2.94 -0.06 -8.71
N LEU A 7 -2.78 -0.42 -7.44
CA LEU A 7 -1.46 -0.56 -6.84
C LEU A 7 -0.60 -1.61 -7.56
N SER A 8 -1.17 -2.76 -7.91
CA SER A 8 -0.49 -3.82 -8.68
C SER A 8 -0.07 -3.36 -10.08
N LYS A 9 -0.88 -2.51 -10.74
CA LYS A 9 -0.59 -2.01 -12.09
C LYS A 9 0.49 -0.91 -12.12
N PHE A 10 0.50 -0.02 -11.13
CA PHE A 10 1.39 1.15 -11.11
C PHE A 10 2.59 0.99 -10.16
N GLY A 11 2.61 -0.04 -9.32
CA GLY A 11 3.62 -0.27 -8.28
C GLY A 11 3.51 0.71 -7.11
N SER A 12 3.07 1.94 -7.36
CA SER A 12 2.74 2.93 -6.34
C SER A 12 1.51 3.76 -6.68
N VAL A 13 0.83 4.29 -5.66
CA VAL A 13 -0.33 5.18 -5.84
C VAL A 13 -0.32 6.31 -4.81
N LYS A 14 -0.78 7.50 -5.20
CA LYS A 14 -0.99 8.62 -4.27
C LYS A 14 -2.40 8.60 -3.70
N VAL A 15 -2.52 9.00 -2.44
CA VAL A 15 -3.81 9.19 -1.74
C VAL A 15 -4.76 10.10 -2.53
N SER A 16 -4.25 11.18 -3.12
CA SER A 16 -5.02 12.13 -3.92
C SER A 16 -5.64 11.51 -5.17
N ASP A 17 -4.91 10.62 -5.85
CA ASP A 17 -5.42 9.94 -7.04
C ASP A 17 -6.53 8.94 -6.69
N LEU A 18 -6.37 8.25 -5.57
CA LEU A 18 -7.39 7.35 -5.03
C LEU A 18 -8.63 8.09 -4.57
N SER A 19 -8.47 9.21 -3.84
CA SER A 19 -9.60 10.01 -3.35
C SER A 19 -10.43 10.54 -4.50
N ASN A 20 -9.77 11.05 -5.55
CA ASN A 20 -10.45 11.56 -6.75
C ASN A 20 -11.09 10.44 -7.57
N SER A 21 -10.41 9.29 -7.74
CA SER A 21 -10.93 8.18 -8.54
C SER A 21 -12.10 7.43 -7.88
N LEU A 22 -12.15 7.42 -6.56
CA LEU A 22 -13.19 6.75 -5.77
C LEU A 22 -14.25 7.73 -5.25
N ASN A 23 -14.07 9.03 -5.50
CA ASN A 23 -14.93 10.11 -5.04
C ASN A 23 -15.18 10.08 -3.52
N VAL A 24 -14.12 9.83 -2.75
CA VAL A 24 -14.12 9.78 -1.28
C VAL A 24 -13.09 10.75 -0.71
N THR A 25 -13.16 11.02 0.59
CA THR A 25 -12.19 11.92 1.24
C THR A 25 -10.81 11.26 1.34
N LYS A 26 -9.76 12.09 1.37
CA LYS A 26 -8.38 11.63 1.63
C LYS A 26 -8.27 10.90 2.97
N GLU A 27 -9.09 11.26 3.95
CA GLU A 27 -9.15 10.60 5.27
C GLU A 27 -9.64 9.16 5.15
N THR A 28 -10.72 8.92 4.40
CA THR A 28 -11.24 7.57 4.13
C THR A 28 -10.17 6.70 3.48
N ILE A 29 -9.51 7.21 2.42
CA ILE A 29 -8.43 6.49 1.75
C ILE A 29 -7.25 6.23 2.70
N ARG A 30 -6.88 7.20 3.55
CA ARG A 30 -5.81 6.99 4.53
C ARG A 30 -6.18 5.89 5.52
N SER A 31 -7.42 5.86 6.01
CA SER A 31 -7.89 4.83 6.92
C SER A 31 -7.83 3.44 6.28
N ASP A 32 -8.42 3.29 5.08
CA ASP A 32 -8.40 2.03 4.31
C ASP A 32 -6.98 1.55 4.03
N LEU A 33 -6.10 2.45 3.56
CA LEU A 33 -4.71 2.11 3.27
C LEU A 33 -3.92 1.80 4.53
N ASN A 34 -4.24 2.41 5.67
CA ASN A 34 -3.59 2.11 6.95
C ASN A 34 -4.00 0.72 7.45
N GLU A 35 -5.26 0.33 7.24
CA GLU A 35 -5.73 -1.01 7.55
C GLU A 35 -5.08 -2.06 6.63
N LEU A 36 -5.02 -1.80 5.32
CA LEU A 36 -4.31 -2.66 4.37
C LEU A 36 -2.80 -2.77 4.66
N ALA A 37 -2.18 -1.69 5.13
CA ALA A 37 -0.79 -1.70 5.59
C ALA A 37 -0.61 -2.56 6.85
N ARG A 38 -1.53 -2.42 7.81
CA ARG A 38 -1.55 -3.23 9.04
C ARG A 38 -1.73 -4.72 8.75
N LEU A 39 -2.51 -5.04 7.73
CA LEU A 39 -2.73 -6.41 7.25
C LEU A 39 -1.56 -6.94 6.39
N GLY A 40 -0.56 -6.11 6.07
CA GLY A 40 0.63 -6.53 5.32
C GLY A 40 0.45 -6.59 3.80
N TYR A 41 -0.66 -6.08 3.25
CA TYR A 41 -0.89 -6.06 1.79
C TYR A 41 -0.10 -4.98 1.06
N LEU A 42 0.32 -3.93 1.78
CA LEU A 42 1.01 -2.79 1.20
C LEU A 42 1.93 -2.11 2.22
N THR A 43 2.91 -1.36 1.72
CA THR A 43 3.86 -0.58 2.54
C THR A 43 3.76 0.90 2.24
N ARG A 44 3.92 1.74 3.27
CA ARG A 44 3.87 3.21 3.16
C ARG A 44 5.24 3.77 2.83
N CYS A 45 5.32 4.64 1.81
CA CYS A 45 6.45 5.52 1.57
C CYS A 45 6.12 6.96 1.99
N HIS A 46 7.11 7.64 2.59
CA HIS A 46 7.00 9.03 3.02
C HIS A 46 6.51 9.90 1.84
N GLY A 47 5.41 10.64 2.04
CA GLY A 47 4.81 11.49 1.00
C GLY A 47 3.50 10.98 0.38
N GLY A 48 2.98 9.83 0.82
CA GLY A 48 1.65 9.35 0.43
C GLY A 48 1.64 8.40 -0.77
N ALA A 49 2.80 7.86 -1.14
CA ALA A 49 2.92 6.73 -2.04
C ALA A 49 2.82 5.41 -1.23
N PHE A 50 2.08 4.44 -1.76
CA PHE A 50 1.96 3.10 -1.16
C PHE A 50 2.31 2.04 -2.19
N ILE A 51 3.05 1.01 -1.80
CA ILE A 51 3.52 -0.07 -2.69
C ILE A 51 2.85 -1.37 -2.26
N VAL A 52 2.30 -2.15 -3.21
CA VAL A 52 1.77 -3.48 -2.89
C VAL A 52 2.93 -4.43 -2.65
N LEU A 53 2.88 -5.11 -1.50
CA LEU A 53 3.74 -6.23 -1.20
C LEU A 53 2.89 -7.46 -1.47
N ASP A 54 3.03 -8.02 -2.67
CA ASP A 54 2.31 -9.22 -3.05
C ASP A 54 2.74 -10.35 -2.11
N SER A 55 1.79 -11.14 -1.60
CA SER A 55 1.96 -12.00 -0.41
C SER A 55 3.03 -13.09 -0.50
N LEU A 56 3.75 -13.19 -1.62
CA LEU A 56 4.94 -14.03 -1.79
C LEU A 56 6.26 -13.30 -1.48
N ASP A 57 6.31 -11.97 -1.56
CA ASP A 57 7.54 -11.18 -1.41
C ASP A 57 7.86 -10.84 0.06
N THR A 58 6.85 -10.77 0.93
CA THR A 58 7.02 -10.32 2.34
C THR A 58 7.72 -11.35 3.23
N ILE A 59 7.51 -12.65 2.99
CA ILE A 59 8.17 -13.70 3.79
C ILE A 59 9.69 -13.69 3.53
N ALA A 60 10.12 -13.35 2.31
CA ALA A 60 11.54 -13.28 1.96
C ALA A 60 12.31 -12.12 2.63
N LYS A 61 11.62 -11.07 3.11
CA LYS A 61 12.27 -9.95 3.83
C LYS A 61 12.32 -10.11 5.34
N ASN A 62 11.69 -11.14 5.90
CA ASN A 62 11.86 -11.47 7.32
C ASN A 62 13.07 -12.39 7.60
N GLU A 63 13.81 -12.81 6.57
CA GLU A 63 15.05 -13.60 6.71
C GLU A 63 16.35 -12.83 6.41
N ILE A 64 16.30 -11.50 6.26
CA ILE A 64 17.51 -10.67 6.19
C ILE A 64 17.47 -9.61 7.29
N ARG A 65 17.39 -10.10 8.52
CA ARG A 65 17.92 -9.39 9.70
C ARG A 65 18.60 -10.39 10.65
N LEU A 66 19.37 -11.32 10.08
CA LEU A 66 20.57 -11.83 10.75
C LEU A 66 21.77 -11.17 10.06
N CYS A 67 22.62 -10.55 10.88
CA CYS A 67 23.92 -9.94 10.56
C CYS A 67 23.90 -8.56 9.87
N ALA A 68 23.85 -7.50 10.69
CA ALA A 68 24.78 -6.37 10.65
C ALA A 68 24.79 -5.68 12.03
#